data_AF-A0A2G6P1F3-F1
#
_entry.id   AF-A0A2G6P1F3-F1
#
_cell.length_a   1.000
_cell.length_b   1.000
_cell.length_c   1.000
_cell.angle_alpha   90.00
_cell.angle_beta   90.00
_cell.angle_gamma   90.00
#
_symmetry.space_group_name_H-M   'P 1'
#
loop_
_entity.id
_entity.type
_entity.pdbx_description
1 polymer ?
#
loop_
_entity_poly.entity_id
_entity_poly.type
_entity_poly.pdbx_seq_one_letter_code
_entity_poly.pdbx_strand_id
1 'polypeptide(L)'
;MSYYKEIDGKKYDKELLEAAEEAVKGTGDGRISMEDAKILLEKVKDGDSYTDIEKATIAYIRQNFKWTEKADEWFRSEIRKWAAKK
;
A
#
# COMPACT_ATOMS: atom_id res chain seq x y z
N MET A 1 -15.58 4.82 -13.41
CA MET A 1 -15.20 4.40 -12.03
C MET A 1 -14.37 5.54 -11.42
N SER A 2 -14.47 5.82 -10.12
CA SER A 2 -13.63 6.86 -9.52
C SER A 2 -12.21 6.33 -9.29
N TYR A 3 -11.21 7.10 -9.73
CA TYR A 3 -9.79 6.81 -9.46
C TYR A 3 -9.44 6.93 -7.98
N TYR A 4 -10.24 7.69 -7.23
CA TYR A 4 -10.02 7.94 -5.81
C TYR A 4 -11.15 7.37 -4.94
N LYS A 5 -10.78 7.01 -3.72
CA LYS A 5 -11.68 6.71 -2.60
C LYS A 5 -11.51 7.81 -1.55
N GLU A 6 -12.62 8.39 -1.10
CA GLU A 6 -12.59 9.41 -0.04
C GLU A 6 -12.91 8.76 1.29
N ILE A 7 -12.03 8.97 2.28
CA ILE A 7 -12.21 8.50 3.66
C ILE A 7 -11.93 9.69 4.57
N ASP A 8 -12.90 10.06 5.40
CA ASP A 8 -12.82 11.23 6.29
C ASP A 8 -12.42 12.54 5.59
N GLY A 9 -12.96 12.77 4.39
CA GLY A 9 -12.68 13.97 3.58
C GLY A 9 -11.29 13.99 2.94
N LYS A 10 -10.51 12.91 3.04
CA LYS A 10 -9.21 12.75 2.37
C LYS A 10 -9.32 11.79 1.21
N LYS A 11 -8.69 12.14 0.09
CA LYS A 11 -8.64 11.31 -1.12
C LYS A 11 -7.47 10.35 -1.05
N TYR A 12 -7.74 9.12 -1.43
CA TYR A 12 -6.80 8.02 -1.50
C TYR A 12 -6.89 7.36 -2.86
N ASP A 13 -5.79 6.76 -3.29
CA ASP A 13 -5.74 5.91 -4.47
C ASP A 13 -6.61 4.68 -4.19
N LYS A 14 -7.63 4.50 -5.04
CA LYS A 14 -8.61 3.44 -4.85
C LYS A 14 -7.98 2.06 -5.11
N GLU A 15 -7.14 1.93 -6.12
CA GLU A 15 -6.55 0.65 -6.53
C GLU A 15 -5.56 0.14 -5.48
N LEU A 16 -4.75 1.03 -4.89
CA LEU A 16 -3.84 0.67 -3.80
C LEU A 16 -4.59 0.24 -2.54
N LEU A 17 -5.72 0.89 -2.22
CA LEU A 17 -6.56 0.47 -1.09
C LEU A 17 -7.17 -0.90 -1.34
N GLU A 18 -7.72 -1.14 -2.53
CA GLU A 18 -8.30 -2.43 -2.91
C GLU A 18 -7.24 -3.55 -2.86
N ALA A 19 -6.03 -3.30 -3.36
CA ALA A 19 -4.92 -4.26 -3.27
C ALA A 19 -4.55 -4.61 -1.82
N ALA A 20 -4.54 -3.63 -0.91
CA ALA A 20 -4.31 -3.89 0.51
C ALA A 20 -5.47 -4.64 1.17
N GLU A 21 -6.72 -4.35 0.78
CA GLU A 21 -7.91 -5.10 1.23
C GLU A 21 -7.88 -6.56 0.76
N GLU A 22 -7.46 -6.82 -0.48
CA GLU A 22 -7.31 -8.17 -1.00
C GLU A 22 -6.18 -8.95 -0.31
N ALA A 23 -5.03 -8.29 -0.06
CA ALA A 23 -3.90 -8.87 0.66
C ALA A 23 -4.28 -9.47 2.02
N VAL A 24 -5.14 -8.78 2.80
CA VAL A 24 -5.58 -9.29 4.12
C VAL A 24 -6.81 -10.18 4.08
N LYS A 25 -7.55 -10.21 2.96
CA LYS A 25 -8.67 -11.13 2.75
C LYS A 25 -8.21 -12.54 2.37
N GLY A 26 -6.98 -12.68 1.87
CA GLY A 26 -6.37 -13.97 1.52
C GLY A 26 -6.21 -14.94 2.70
N THR A 27 -6.02 -16.22 2.38
CA THR A 27 -5.83 -17.32 3.33
C THR A 27 -4.61 -17.05 4.23
N GLY A 28 -4.83 -16.61 5.47
CA GLY A 28 -3.74 -16.24 6.39
C GLY A 28 -4.24 -15.80 7.77
N ASP A 29 -3.38 -15.16 8.57
CA ASP A 29 -3.66 -14.68 9.93
C ASP A 29 -4.25 -13.24 9.95
N GLY A 30 -4.69 -12.74 8.80
CA GLY A 30 -5.23 -11.39 8.63
C GLY A 30 -4.17 -10.29 8.68
N ARG A 31 -2.91 -10.62 8.40
CA ARG A 31 -1.80 -9.67 8.29
C ARG A 31 -1.23 -9.70 6.89
N ILE A 32 -0.73 -8.55 6.44
CA ILE A 32 0.08 -8.42 5.24
C ILE A 32 1.40 -9.14 5.48
N SER A 33 1.56 -10.26 4.77
CA SER A 33 2.77 -11.07 4.75
C SER A 33 3.84 -10.43 3.86
N MET A 34 5.02 -11.06 3.80
CA MET A 34 6.08 -10.63 2.88
C MET A 34 5.65 -10.76 1.41
N GLU A 35 4.84 -11.76 1.06
CA GLU A 35 4.37 -11.98 -0.31
C GLU A 35 3.35 -10.90 -0.69
N ASP A 36 2.40 -10.61 0.20
CA ASP A 36 1.43 -9.54 0.03
C ASP A 36 2.10 -8.17 -0.11
N ALA A 37 3.12 -7.90 0.72
CA ALA A 37 3.89 -6.66 0.66
C ALA A 37 4.60 -6.49 -0.69
N LYS A 38 5.10 -7.57 -1.29
CA LYS A 38 5.73 -7.52 -2.63
C LYS A 38 4.70 -7.18 -3.70
N ILE A 39 3.55 -7.84 -3.69
CA ILE A 39 2.45 -7.57 -4.63
C ILE A 39 1.99 -6.11 -4.51
N LEU A 40 1.77 -5.64 -3.28
CA LEU A 40 1.38 -4.25 -3.04
C LEU A 40 2.44 -3.26 -3.55
N LEU A 41 3.73 -3.57 -3.36
CA LEU A 41 4.81 -2.71 -3.83
C LEU A 41 4.88 -2.65 -5.35
N GLU A 42 4.63 -3.76 -6.06
CA GLU A 42 4.55 -3.76 -7.51
C GLU A 42 3.42 -2.86 -8.02
N LYS A 43 2.25 -2.90 -7.37
CA LYS A 43 1.13 -1.99 -7.67
C LYS A 43 1.49 -0.52 -7.47
N VAL A 44 2.20 -0.18 -6.40
CA VAL A 44 2.71 1.19 -6.19
C VAL A 44 3.63 1.62 -7.33
N LYS A 45 4.50 0.73 -7.78
CA LYS A 45 5.48 1.03 -8.84
C LYS A 45 4.84 1.16 -10.21
N ASP A 46 3.76 0.42 -10.48
CA ASP A 46 3.02 0.42 -11.75
C ASP A 46 2.33 1.76 -12.02
N GLY A 47 1.89 2.47 -10.98
CA GLY A 47 1.35 3.83 -11.10
C GLY A 47 2.37 4.89 -11.57
N ASP A 48 3.65 4.50 -11.71
CA ASP A 48 4.83 5.26 -12.16
C ASP A 48 5.12 6.61 -11.47
N SER A 49 4.26 7.03 -10.54
CA SER A 49 4.30 8.29 -9.83
C SER A 49 4.04 8.08 -8.33
N TYR A 50 4.64 8.94 -7.50
CA TYR A 50 4.48 8.90 -6.05
C TYR A 50 4.07 10.28 -5.53
N THR A 51 2.86 10.68 -5.90
CA THR A 51 2.27 11.97 -5.53
C THR A 51 1.85 11.95 -4.05
N ASP A 52 1.29 13.07 -3.59
CA ASP A 52 0.80 13.17 -2.23
C ASP A 52 -0.37 12.23 -1.94
N ILE A 53 -1.14 11.83 -2.98
CA ILE A 53 -2.23 10.86 -2.84
C ILE A 53 -1.68 9.45 -2.60
N GLU A 54 -0.70 8.98 -3.37
CA GLU A 54 -0.12 7.64 -3.17
C GLU A 54 0.61 7.57 -1.83
N LYS A 55 1.34 8.63 -1.44
CA LYS A 55 1.96 8.73 -0.11
C LYS A 55 0.93 8.65 1.01
N ALA A 56 -0.17 9.41 0.92
CA ALA A 56 -1.25 9.38 1.90
C ALA A 56 -1.92 8.00 1.96
N THR A 57 -2.07 7.35 0.81
CA THR A 57 -2.68 6.02 0.69
C THR A 57 -1.81 4.95 1.33
N ILE A 58 -0.50 4.94 1.07
CA ILE A 58 0.41 4.01 1.74
C ILE A 58 0.50 4.28 3.24
N ALA A 59 0.50 5.55 3.66
CA ALA A 59 0.45 5.88 5.08
C ALA A 59 -0.83 5.33 5.73
N TYR A 60 -1.98 5.47 5.06
CA TYR A 60 -3.25 4.92 5.51
C TYR A 60 -3.21 3.39 5.61
N ILE A 61 -2.71 2.70 4.58
CA ILE A 61 -2.61 1.24 4.57
C ILE A 61 -1.75 0.75 5.74
N ARG A 62 -0.60 1.39 5.97
CA ARG A 62 0.28 1.01 7.09
C ARG A 62 -0.32 1.25 8.47
N GLN A 63 -1.22 2.23 8.61
CA GLN A 63 -1.87 2.54 9.87
C GLN A 63 -3.10 1.67 10.15
N ASN A 64 -3.81 1.24 9.11
CA ASN A 64 -5.12 0.58 9.24
C ASN A 64 -5.06 -0.94 9.02
N PHE A 65 -4.02 -1.45 8.38
CA PHE A 65 -3.82 -2.88 8.16
C PHE A 65 -2.78 -3.45 9.11
N LYS A 66 -2.92 -4.72 9.47
CA LYS A 66 -1.90 -5.43 10.23
C LYS A 66 -0.84 -5.94 9.29
N TRP A 67 0.41 -5.88 9.71
CA TRP A 67 1.56 -6.37 8.97
C TRP A 67 2.32 -7.35 9.83
N THR A 68 3.01 -8.29 9.19
CA THR A 68 4.14 -8.93 9.86
C THR A 68 5.28 -7.92 9.98
N GLU A 69 6.06 -7.98 11.08
CA GLU A 69 7.15 -7.01 11.31
C GLU A 69 8.13 -6.98 10.13
N LYS A 70 8.53 -8.16 9.64
CA LYS A 70 9.43 -8.30 8.49
C LYS A 70 8.87 -7.67 7.22
N ALA A 71 7.56 -7.77 6.99
CA ALA A 71 6.93 -7.19 5.81
C ALA A 71 6.86 -5.66 5.90
N ASP A 72 6.49 -5.09 7.05
CA ASP A 72 6.48 -3.63 7.24
C ASP A 72 7.88 -3.03 7.06
N GLU A 73 8.89 -3.62 7.71
CA GLU A 73 10.28 -3.16 7.60
C GLU A 73 10.79 -3.19 6.16
N TRP A 74 10.58 -4.32 5.47
CA TRP A 74 11.00 -4.50 4.09
C TRP A 74 10.28 -3.51 3.16
N PHE A 75 8.96 -3.40 3.27
CA PHE A 75 8.16 -2.53 2.41
C PHE A 75 8.57 -1.06 2.53
N ARG A 76 8.80 -0.59 3.76
CA ARG A 76 9.30 0.78 4.01
C ARG A 76 10.65 1.06 3.39
N SER A 77 11.57 0.09 3.49
CA SER A 77 12.88 0.19 2.86
C SER A 77 12.74 0.31 1.35
N GLU A 78 11.97 -0.57 0.73
CA GLU A 78 11.87 -0.64 -0.73
C GLU A 78 11.11 0.55 -1.33
N ILE A 79 10.02 0.98 -0.69
CA ILE A 79 9.29 2.16 -1.17
C ILE A 79 10.13 3.43 -1.06
N ARG A 80 10.95 3.57 0.00
CA ARG A 80 11.88 4.69 0.15
C ARG A 80 12.97 4.68 -0.91
N LYS A 81 13.56 3.52 -1.17
CA LYS A 81 14.58 3.36 -2.22
C LYS A 81 14.04 3.67 -3.61
N TRP A 82 12.80 3.27 -3.89
CA TRP A 82 12.16 3.54 -5.17
C TRP A 82 11.75 5.01 -5.29
N ALA A 83 11.08 5.57 -4.29
CA ALA A 83 10.64 6.97 -4.29
C ALA A 83 11.81 7.97 -4.37
N ALA A 84 13.00 7.62 -3.88
CA ALA A 84 14.19 8.46 -4.03
C ALA A 84 14.74 8.55 -5.47
N LYS A 85 14.23 7.71 -6.39
CA LYS A 85 14.63 7.66 -7.81
C LYS A 85 13.59 8.27 -8.75
N LYS A 86 12.45 8.71 -8.21
CA LYS A 86 11.36 9.37 -8.92
C LYS A 86 11.45 10.88 -8.68
#